data_AF-A0A448V4B0-F1
#
_entry.id   AF-A0A448V4B0-F1
#
_cell.length_a   1.000
_cell.length_b   1.000
_cell.length_c   1.000
_cell.angle_alpha   90.00
_cell.angle_beta   90.00
_cell.angle_gamma   90.00
#
_symmetry.space_group_name_H-M   'P 1'
#
loop_
_entity.id
_entity.type
_entity.pdbx_description
1 polymer ?
#
loop_
_entity_poly.entity_id
_entity_poly.type
_entity_poly.pdbx_seq_one_letter_code
_entity_poly.pdbx_strand_id
1 'polypeptide(L)'
;MIIKRILSAAALVIFTVFLVAFVLVNRQMVALTLVPFRINSGSFTYHAPFFIWLFLFFGLGLLLGSFIYWFAYHKCKKALKKSNAELEKFKSFFNVNF
;
A
#
# COMPACT_ATOMS: atom_id res chain seq x y z
N MET A 1 -2.22 4.96 24.16
CA MET A 1 -1.32 5.24 23.00
C MET A 1 -0.09 4.34 22.97
N ILE A 2 0.66 4.15 24.06
CA ILE A 2 1.85 3.28 24.11
C ILE A 2 1.54 1.80 23.82
N ILE A 3 0.47 1.24 24.40
CA ILE A 3 0.12 -0.19 24.25
C ILE A 3 -0.10 -0.58 22.78
N LYS A 4 -0.82 0.25 22.02
CA LYS A 4 -1.03 0.01 20.58
C LYS A 4 0.28 0.02 19.80
N ARG A 5 1.22 0.90 20.16
CA ARG A 5 2.53 0.99 19.52
C ARG A 5 3.41 -0.21 19.87
N ILE A 6 3.38 -0.67 21.12
CA ILE A 6 4.10 -1.88 21.56
C ILE A 6 3.52 -3.10 20.85
N LEU A 7 2.19 -3.25 20.80
CA LEU A 7 1.55 -4.38 20.13
C LEU A 7 1.87 -4.39 18.62
N SER A 8 1.84 -3.23 17.98
CA SER A 8 2.24 -3.09 16.57
C SER A 8 3.71 -3.42 16.35
N ALA A 9 4.60 -2.97 17.23
CA ALA A 9 6.02 -3.29 17.14
C ALA A 9 6.29 -4.78 17.36
N ALA A 10 5.62 -5.40 18.33
CA ALA A 10 5.72 -6.83 18.59
C ALA A 10 5.22 -7.65 17.39
N ALA A 11 4.07 -7.28 16.81
CA ALA A 11 3.55 -7.90 15.60
C ALA A 11 4.54 -7.76 14.42
N LEU A 12 5.16 -6.59 14.28
CA LEU A 12 6.17 -6.35 13.24
C LEU A 12 7.40 -7.24 13.45
N VAL A 13 7.91 -7.35 14.68
CA VAL A 13 9.06 -8.20 15.01
C VAL A 13 8.77 -9.66 14.70
N ILE A 14 7.61 -10.19 15.12
CA ILE A 14 7.20 -11.57 14.84
C ILE A 14 7.11 -11.80 13.33
N PHE A 15 6.50 -10.88 12.61
CA PHE A 15 6.40 -10.93 11.15
C PHE A 15 7.79 -10.92 10.48
N THR A 16 8.73 -10.08 10.95
CA THR A 16 10.09 -10.05 10.45
C THR A 16 10.84 -11.36 10.68
N VAL A 17 10.74 -11.94 11.89
CA VAL A 17 11.38 -13.23 12.20
C VAL A 17 10.83 -14.34 11.29
N PHE A 18 9.51 -14.36 11.10
CA PHE A 18 8.85 -15.31 10.19
C PHE A 18 9.36 -15.16 8.75
N LEU A 19 9.46 -13.93 8.26
CA LEU A 19 10.00 -13.66 6.91
C LEU A 19 11.45 -14.14 6.76
N VAL A 20 12.30 -13.89 7.76
CA VAL A 20 13.69 -14.37 7.73
C VAL A 20 13.74 -15.89 7.72
N ALA A 21 12.99 -16.56 8.60
CA ALA A 21 12.92 -18.02 8.63
C ALA A 21 12.43 -18.59 7.29
N PHE A 22 11.39 -17.97 6.71
CA PHE A 22 10.86 -18.33 5.39
C PHE A 22 11.94 -18.22 4.31
N VAL A 23 12.70 -17.13 4.26
CA VAL A 23 13.81 -16.94 3.32
C VAL A 23 14.89 -18.01 3.50
N LEU A 24 15.25 -18.31 4.75
CA LEU A 24 16.31 -19.26 5.06
C LEU A 24 15.99 -20.68 4.58
N VAL A 25 14.74 -21.11 4.74
CA VAL A 25 14.25 -22.43 4.32
C VAL A 25 14.00 -22.48 2.81
N ASN A 26 13.49 -21.39 2.22
CA ASN A 26 13.06 -21.35 0.82
C ASN A 26 14.11 -20.66 -0.09
N ARG A 27 15.34 -21.19 -0.12
CA ARG A 27 16.42 -20.69 -1.00
C ARG A 27 16.43 -21.30 -2.40
N GLN A 28 15.47 -22.17 -2.70
CA GLN A 28 15.38 -22.86 -3.98
C GLN A 28 15.15 -21.86 -5.12
N MET A 29 15.88 -22.02 -6.21
CA MET A 29 15.71 -21.19 -7.41
C MET A 29 14.40 -21.54 -8.10
N VAL A 30 13.54 -20.53 -8.27
CA VAL A 30 12.25 -20.67 -8.95
C VAL A 30 12.26 -19.77 -10.18
N ALA A 31 11.87 -20.35 -11.32
CA ALA A 31 11.70 -19.63 -12.56
C ALA A 31 10.42 -18.78 -12.50
N LEU A 32 10.54 -17.48 -12.76
CA LEU A 32 9.41 -16.63 -13.08
C LEU A 32 9.43 -16.35 -14.57
N THR A 33 8.44 -16.88 -15.28
CA THR A 33 8.20 -16.57 -16.70
C THR A 33 7.06 -15.57 -16.81
N LEU A 34 7.38 -14.35 -17.21
CA LEU A 34 6.40 -13.32 -17.51
C LEU A 34 6.05 -13.38 -19.01
N VAL A 35 4.74 -13.47 -19.29
CA VAL A 35 4.21 -13.54 -20.64
C VAL A 35 3.21 -12.40 -20.85
N PRO A 36 3.68 -11.14 -20.93
CA PRO A 36 2.80 -9.97 -20.86
C PRO A 36 1.95 -9.80 -22.14
N PHE A 37 2.50 -10.04 -23.33
CA PHE A 37 1.77 -9.91 -24.60
C PHE A 37 2.34 -10.88 -25.64
N ARG A 38 1.59 -11.91 -26.04
CA ARG A 38 2.03 -12.88 -27.06
C ARG A 38 1.72 -12.37 -28.46
N ILE A 39 2.64 -11.63 -29.08
CA ILE A 39 2.56 -11.25 -30.50
C ILE A 39 3.83 -11.66 -31.28
N ASN A 40 5.01 -11.75 -30.65
CA ASN A 40 6.17 -12.48 -31.20
C ASN A 40 7.17 -12.86 -30.09
N SER A 41 6.92 -14.03 -29.49
CA SER A 41 7.87 -15.02 -28.91
C SER A 41 9.15 -14.57 -28.15
N GLY A 42 9.07 -13.55 -27.29
CA GLY A 42 10.05 -13.36 -26.21
C GLY A 42 9.43 -13.67 -24.84
N SER A 43 9.66 -14.85 -24.26
CA SER A 43 9.31 -15.11 -22.86
C SER A 43 10.40 -14.54 -21.94
N PHE A 44 10.03 -13.63 -21.04
CA PHE A 44 10.98 -13.15 -20.04
C PHE A 44 11.01 -14.13 -18.86
N THR A 45 11.95 -15.06 -18.89
CA THR A 45 12.17 -16.04 -17.83
C THR A 45 13.40 -15.67 -17.03
N TYR A 46 13.21 -15.45 -15.72
CA TYR A 46 14.31 -15.18 -14.80
C TYR A 46 14.25 -16.15 -13.64
N HIS A 47 15.42 -16.59 -13.16
CA HIS A 47 15.53 -17.51 -12.04
C HIS A 47 16.01 -16.77 -10.82
N ALA A 48 15.23 -16.84 -9.74
CA ALA A 48 15.58 -16.27 -8.46
C ALA A 48 14.98 -17.12 -7.33
N PRO A 49 15.54 -17.07 -6.12
CA PRO A 49 14.89 -17.69 -4.97
C PRO A 49 13.45 -17.22 -4.79
N PHE A 50 12.54 -18.12 -4.40
CA PHE A 50 11.10 -17.85 -4.31
C PHE A 50 10.74 -16.60 -3.50
N PHE A 51 11.46 -16.37 -2.40
CA PHE A 51 11.22 -15.21 -1.54
C PHE A 51 11.41 -13.86 -2.26
N ILE A 52 12.30 -13.79 -3.26
CA ILE A 52 12.52 -12.55 -4.04
C ILE A 52 11.25 -12.20 -4.80
N TRP A 53 10.64 -13.18 -5.46
CA TRP A 53 9.37 -12.98 -6.17
C TRP A 53 8.25 -12.58 -5.21
N LEU A 54 8.14 -13.27 -4.07
CA LEU A 54 7.12 -12.97 -3.06
C LEU A 54 7.24 -11.52 -2.57
N PHE A 55 8.44 -11.06 -2.21
CA PHE A 55 8.64 -9.68 -1.76
C PHE A 55 8.42 -8.66 -2.87
N LEU A 56 8.82 -8.96 -4.11
CA LEU A 56 8.63 -8.06 -5.23
C LEU A 56 7.14 -7.82 -5.50
N PHE A 57 6.34 -8.88 -5.61
CA PHE A 57 4.90 -8.76 -5.83
C PHE A 57 4.16 -8.17 -4.62
N PHE A 58 4.55 -8.56 -3.41
CA PHE A 58 3.99 -7.96 -2.19
C PHE A 58 4.29 -6.45 -2.10
N GLY A 59 5.53 -6.05 -2.38
CA GLY A 59 5.94 -4.66 -2.44
C GLY A 59 5.18 -3.87 -3.50
N LEU A 60 5.00 -4.44 -4.70
CA LEU A 60 4.18 -3.83 -5.75
C LEU A 60 2.73 -3.64 -5.30
N GLY A 61 2.14 -4.64 -4.62
CA GLY A 61 0.79 -4.53 -4.04
C GLY A 61 0.67 -3.39 -3.01
N LEU A 62 1.65 -3.26 -2.11
CA LEU A 62 1.71 -2.18 -1.13
C LEU A 62 1.84 -0.80 -1.79
N LEU A 63 2.68 -0.68 -2.82
CA LEU A 63 2.86 0.56 -3.57
C LEU A 63 1.57 0.96 -4.28
N LEU A 64 0.92 0.02 -4.98
CA LEU A 64 -0.36 0.25 -5.66
C LEU A 64 -1.46 0.63 -4.68
N GLY A 65 -1.58 -0.07 -3.54
CA GLY A 65 -2.54 0.26 -2.49
C GLY A 65 -2.32 1.68 -1.92
N SER A 66 -1.07 2.04 -1.68
CA SER A 66 -0.70 3.39 -1.22
C SER A 66 -1.02 4.46 -2.26
N PHE A 67 -0.80 4.16 -3.55
CA PHE A 67 -1.10 5.07 -4.65
C PHE A 67 -2.60 5.32 -4.80
N ILE A 68 -3.43 4.27 -4.68
CA ILE A 68 -4.89 4.38 -4.69
C ILE A 68 -5.37 5.26 -3.53
N TYR A 69 -4.84 5.05 -2.32
CA TYR A 69 -5.18 5.87 -1.16
C TYR A 69 -4.80 7.34 -1.37
N TRP A 70 -3.62 7.61 -1.94
CA TRP A 70 -3.18 8.98 -2.23
C TRP A 70 -4.11 9.69 -3.24
N PHE A 71 -4.52 9.00 -4.31
CA PHE A 71 -5.49 9.53 -5.27
C PHE A 71 -6.86 9.82 -4.65
N ALA A 72 -7.35 8.93 -3.77
CA ALA A 72 -8.61 9.13 -3.04
C ALA A 72 -8.52 10.31 -2.06
N TYR A 73 -7.41 10.42 -1.34
CA TYR A 73 -7.16 11.50 -0.38
C TYR A 73 -7.10 12.87 -1.07
N HIS A 74 -6.45 12.96 -2.24
CA HIS A 74 -6.36 14.20 -3.01
C HIS A 74 -7.74 14.71 -3.49
N LYS A 75 -8.66 13.80 -3.84
CA LYS A 75 -10.04 14.17 -4.21
C LYS A 75 -10.83 14.67 -2.99
N CYS A 76 -10.72 14.02 -1.83
CA CYS A 76 -11.43 14.43 -0.61
C CYS A 76 -10.97 15.80 -0.09
N LYS A 77 -9.68 16.15 -0.21
CA LYS A 77 -9.17 17.45 0.26
C LYS A 77 -9.85 18.64 -0.44
N LYS A 78 -10.20 18.50 -1.73
CA LYS A 78 -10.95 19.54 -2.47
C LYS A 78 -12.42 19.62 -2.05
N ALA A 79 -13.05 18.48 -1.75
CA ALA A 79 -14.44 18.43 -1.30
C ALA A 79 -14.61 19.04 0.10
N LEU A 80 -13.69 18.75 1.02
CA LEU A 80 -13.71 19.31 2.39
C LEU A 80 -13.59 20.83 2.41
N LYS A 81 -12.75 21.40 1.52
CA LYS A 81 -12.58 22.86 1.45
C LYS A 81 -13.85 23.56 0.98
N LYS A 82 -14.64 22.93 0.10
CA LYS A 82 -15.94 23.45 -0.32
C LYS A 82 -16.99 23.36 0.80
N SER A 83 -17.10 22.21 1.47
CA SER A 83 -18.11 22.05 2.53
C SER A 83 -17.84 22.97 3.72
N ASN A 84 -16.57 23.20 4.09
CA ASN A 84 -16.24 24.14 5.17
C ASN A 84 -16.58 25.60 4.81
N ALA A 85 -16.38 26.01 3.56
CA ALA A 85 -16.75 27.35 3.11
C ALA A 85 -18.27 27.58 3.11
N GLU A 86 -19.06 26.56 2.80
CA GLU A 86 -20.53 26.61 2.88
C GLU A 86 -21.02 26.68 4.33
N LEU A 87 -20.39 25.93 5.24
CA LEU A 87 -20.69 25.97 6.68
C LEU A 87 -20.33 27.33 7.30
N GLU A 88 -19.20 27.93 6.93
CA GLU A 88 -18.83 29.28 7.39
C GLU A 88 -19.82 30.34 6.90
N LYS A 89 -20.26 30.26 5.63
CA LYS A 89 -21.33 31.11 5.10
C LYS A 89 -22.64 30.98 5.87
N PHE A 90 -23.04 29.75 6.19
CA PHE A 90 -24.25 29.49 6.98
C PHE A 90 -24.12 30.07 8.39
N LYS A 91 -22.97 29.87 9.04
CA LYS A 91 -22.68 30.38 10.38
C LYS A 91 -22.65 31.91 10.43
N SER A 92 -22.06 32.56 9.43
CA SER A 92 -22.04 34.03 9.34
C SER A 92 -23.44 34.59 9.09
N PHE A 93 -24.25 33.93 8.28
CA PHE A 93 -25.63 34.36 8.00
C PHE A 93 -26.51 34.31 9.26
N PHE A 94 -26.39 33.26 10.07
CA PHE A 94 -27.09 33.17 11.36
C PHE A 94 -26.56 34.17 12.40
N ASN A 95 -25.27 34.47 12.42
CA ASN A 95 -24.67 35.40 13.40
C ASN A 95 -24.99 36.88 13.15
N VAL A 96 -25.52 37.25 11.98
CA VAL A 96 -25.88 38.65 11.64
C VAL A 96 -27.40 38.89 11.74
N ASN A 97 -28.20 37.82 11.83
CA ASN A 97 -29.67 37.88 11.85
C ASN A 97 -30.30 37.65 13.25
N PHE A 98 -29.48 37.59 14.30
CA PHE A 98 -29.89 37.57 15.71
C PHE A 98 -29.11 38.64 16.46
#